data_AF-Q56ZN2-F1
#
_entry.id   AF-Q56ZN2-F1
#
_cell.length_a   1.000
_cell.length_b   1.000
_cell.length_c   1.000
_cell.angle_alpha   90.00
_cell.angle_beta   90.00
_cell.angle_gamma   90.00
#
_symmetry.space_group_name_H-M   'P 1'
#
loop_
_entity.id
_entity.type
_entity.pdbx_description
1 polymer ?
#
loop_
_entity_poly.entity_id
_entity_poly.type
_entity_poly.pdbx_seq_one_letter_code
_entity_poly.pdbx_strand_id
1 'polypeptide(L)'
;MGGDFPAKPMSLYSTIWDGSKWATDGGKYGVNYKYAPYVSQFTDLILHGCAVDPTEKFPSCKDEAVQNLRLASEITESQRNKMEIFRQKHMTYSYCYDHMRYKVVLSECVVNPAEAKRLRVYDPVTFGGIPHGHRRGKHRSRSRLARTESI
;
A
#
# COMPACT_ATOMS: atom_id res chain seq x y z
N MET A 1 16.90 -10.76 13.22
CA MET A 1 15.53 -10.49 12.75
C MET A 1 14.65 -11.63 13.25
N GLY A 2 13.57 -11.35 13.97
CA GLY A 2 12.75 -12.34 14.69
C GLY A 2 11.24 -12.16 14.42
N GLY A 3 10.88 -11.84 13.18
CA GLY A 3 9.49 -11.72 12.75
C GLY A 3 8.94 -13.05 12.23
N ASP A 4 7.61 -13.20 12.27
CA ASP A 4 6.94 -14.34 11.67
C ASP A 4 7.08 -14.31 10.15
N PHE A 5 7.45 -15.45 9.57
CA PHE A 5 7.53 -15.63 8.12
C PHE A 5 6.53 -16.70 7.68
N PRO A 6 5.81 -16.53 6.55
CA PRO A 6 4.89 -17.55 6.04
C PRO A 6 5.60 -18.90 5.78
N ALA A 7 5.46 -19.83 6.73
CA ALA A 7 6.14 -21.13 6.72
C ALA A 7 5.17 -22.32 6.67
N LYS A 8 3.85 -22.07 6.56
CA LYS A 8 2.81 -23.11 6.46
C LYS A 8 2.32 -23.23 5.02
N PRO A 9 1.83 -24.42 4.61
CA PRO A 9 1.09 -24.57 3.36
C PRO A 9 0.01 -23.51 3.16
N MET A 10 -0.16 -23.06 1.92
CA MET A 10 -1.15 -22.05 1.55
C MET A 10 -1.96 -22.52 0.34
N SER A 11 -3.19 -22.00 0.20
CA SER A 11 -4.03 -22.17 -0.97
C SER A 11 -4.18 -20.85 -1.72
N LEU A 12 -4.35 -20.91 -3.04
CA LEU A 12 -4.59 -19.74 -3.88
C LEU A 12 -6.09 -19.46 -3.97
N TYR A 13 -6.47 -18.19 -3.81
CA TYR A 13 -7.84 -17.71 -3.92
C TYR A 13 -7.90 -16.52 -4.88
N SER A 14 -8.93 -16.45 -5.71
CA SER A 14 -9.27 -15.27 -6.52
C SER A 14 -10.72 -14.90 -6.26
N THR A 15 -10.97 -13.64 -5.89
CA THR A 15 -12.31 -13.17 -5.52
C THR A 15 -12.54 -11.74 -6.02
N ILE A 16 -13.78 -11.44 -6.40
CA ILE A 16 -14.29 -10.08 -6.57
C ILE A 16 -15.35 -9.86 -5.48
N TRP A 17 -15.20 -8.80 -4.70
CA TRP A 17 -16.06 -8.54 -3.54
C TRP A 17 -16.16 -7.05 -3.22
N ASP A 18 -17.18 -6.69 -2.42
CA ASP A 18 -17.44 -5.31 -2.03
C ASP A 18 -16.56 -4.85 -0.84
N GLY A 19 -15.53 -4.07 -1.15
CA GLY A 19 -14.63 -3.43 -0.19
C GLY A 19 -15.00 -1.99 0.20
N SER A 20 -16.25 -1.55 0.02
CA SER A 20 -16.67 -0.12 0.16
C SER A 20 -16.24 0.58 1.44
N LYS A 21 -16.04 -0.16 2.53
CA LYS A 21 -15.62 0.43 3.82
C LYS A 21 -14.17 0.90 3.84
N TRP A 22 -13.34 0.55 2.86
CA TRP A 22 -11.90 0.87 2.89
C TRP A 22 -11.22 1.01 1.52
N ALA A 23 -11.73 0.38 0.46
CA ALA A 23 -10.99 0.18 -0.79
C ALA A 23 -10.70 1.46 -1.59
N THR A 24 -11.60 2.44 -1.60
CA THR A 24 -11.44 3.67 -2.40
C THR A 24 -11.43 4.90 -1.51
N ASP A 25 -10.32 5.63 -1.52
CA ASP A 25 -10.06 6.81 -0.68
C ASP A 25 -10.37 6.55 0.81
N GLY A 26 -9.86 5.43 1.33
CA GLY A 26 -10.09 5.00 2.71
C GLY A 26 -11.54 4.63 3.04
N GLY A 27 -12.38 4.36 2.03
CA GLY A 27 -13.80 4.05 2.19
C GLY A 27 -14.74 5.25 1.99
N LYS A 28 -14.21 6.41 1.60
CA LYS A 28 -15.02 7.60 1.30
C LYS A 28 -15.97 7.40 0.11
N TYR A 29 -15.54 6.62 -0.88
CA TYR A 29 -16.36 6.32 -2.06
C TYR A 29 -16.69 4.82 -2.09
N GLY A 30 -17.94 4.50 -1.77
CA GLY A 30 -18.45 3.13 -1.85
C GLY A 30 -18.88 2.72 -3.26
N VAL A 31 -19.09 1.43 -3.45
CA VAL A 31 -19.59 0.86 -4.70
C VAL A 31 -20.97 1.41 -5.04
N ASN A 32 -21.19 1.74 -6.31
CA ASN A 32 -22.49 2.18 -6.81
C ASN A 32 -23.07 1.12 -7.75
N TYR A 33 -23.85 0.20 -7.17
CA TYR A 33 -24.43 -0.97 -7.85
C TYR A 33 -25.28 -0.66 -9.09
N LYS A 34 -25.62 0.61 -9.37
CA LYS A 34 -26.22 1.01 -10.65
C LYS A 34 -25.31 0.75 -11.84
N TYR A 35 -23.99 0.66 -11.63
CA TYR A 35 -22.99 0.36 -12.66
C TYR A 35 -22.67 -1.15 -12.77
N ALA A 36 -23.44 -2.01 -12.10
CA ALA A 36 -23.28 -3.44 -12.24
C ALA A 36 -23.63 -3.92 -13.67
N PRO A 37 -23.06 -5.06 -14.14
CA PRO A 37 -22.20 -5.99 -13.39
C PRO A 37 -20.73 -5.54 -13.30
N TYR A 38 -20.09 -5.85 -12.18
CA TYR A 38 -18.62 -5.75 -12.03
C TYR A 38 -18.00 -7.08 -12.40
N VAL A 39 -17.20 -7.11 -13.46
CA VAL A 39 -16.67 -8.35 -14.03
C VAL A 39 -15.16 -8.33 -13.96
N SER A 40 -14.57 -9.42 -13.44
CA SER A 40 -13.14 -9.71 -13.52
C SER A 40 -12.93 -10.94 -14.39
N GLN A 41 -12.00 -10.85 -15.34
CA GLN A 41 -11.61 -11.95 -16.21
C GLN A 41 -10.18 -12.37 -15.88
N PHE A 42 -9.96 -13.68 -15.76
CA PHE A 42 -8.65 -14.27 -15.49
C PHE A 42 -8.36 -15.31 -16.58
N THR A 43 -7.17 -15.26 -17.17
CA THR A 43 -6.69 -16.22 -18.18
C THR A 43 -5.25 -16.64 -17.85
N ASP A 44 -4.73 -17.65 -18.54
CA ASP A 44 -3.31 -18.03 -18.51
C ASP A 44 -2.79 -18.33 -17.09
N LEU A 45 -3.59 -19.06 -16.30
CA LEU A 45 -3.23 -19.42 -14.93
C LEU A 45 -2.03 -20.39 -14.94
N ILE A 46 -0.89 -19.90 -14.48
CA ILE A 46 0.33 -20.69 -14.31
C ILE A 46 0.54 -20.94 -12.81
N LEU A 47 0.59 -22.21 -12.42
CA LEU A 47 0.86 -22.64 -11.04
C LEU A 47 2.17 -23.43 -10.98
N HIS A 48 3.21 -22.79 -10.46
CA HIS A 48 4.48 -23.43 -10.13
C HIS A 48 4.65 -23.42 -8.62
N GLY A 49 4.59 -24.60 -8.01
CA GLY A 49 4.75 -24.77 -6.57
C GLY A 49 4.65 -26.23 -6.18
N CYS A 50 5.05 -26.54 -4.95
CA CYS A 50 4.88 -27.88 -4.40
C CYS A 50 3.46 -28.06 -3.90
N ALA A 51 2.71 -28.97 -4.54
CA ALA A 51 1.49 -29.50 -3.95
C ALA A 51 1.85 -30.28 -2.68
N VAL A 52 1.03 -30.10 -1.63
CA VAL A 52 1.22 -30.77 -0.35
C VAL A 52 -0.11 -31.38 0.07
N ASP A 53 -0.05 -32.59 0.64
CA ASP A 53 -1.22 -33.21 1.22
C ASP A 53 -1.54 -32.54 2.57
N PRO A 54 -2.73 -31.94 2.75
CA PRO A 54 -3.09 -31.29 4.01
C PRO A 54 -3.18 -32.24 5.21
N THR A 55 -3.19 -33.55 4.98
CA THR A 55 -3.18 -34.58 6.04
C THR A 55 -1.77 -34.95 6.51
N GLU A 56 -0.73 -34.59 5.75
CA GLU A 56 0.66 -34.82 6.16
C GLU A 56 1.08 -33.88 7.29
N LYS A 57 1.66 -34.45 8.35
CA LYS A 57 2.15 -33.67 9.51
C LYS A 57 3.41 -32.85 9.21
N PHE A 58 4.21 -33.29 8.23
CA PHE A 58 5.48 -32.67 7.84
C PHE A 58 5.60 -32.63 6.32
N PRO A 59 4.82 -31.77 5.65
CA PRO A 59 4.84 -31.69 4.19
C PRO A 59 6.24 -31.29 3.71
N SER A 60 6.80 -32.08 2.81
CA SER A 60 8.14 -31.82 2.24
C SER A 60 8.03 -31.48 0.76
N CYS A 61 8.55 -30.31 0.39
CA CYS A 61 8.61 -29.87 -1.00
C CYS A 61 9.90 -30.39 -1.63
N LYS A 62 9.80 -31.46 -2.42
CA LYS A 62 10.93 -32.13 -3.11
C LYS A 62 11.05 -31.80 -4.59
N ASP A 63 10.22 -30.89 -5.10
CA ASP A 63 10.22 -30.52 -6.51
C ASP A 63 11.49 -29.74 -6.87
N GLU A 64 12.27 -30.26 -7.82
CA GLU A 64 13.52 -29.66 -8.31
C GLU A 64 13.30 -28.24 -8.87
N ALA A 65 12.13 -27.98 -9.48
CA ALA A 65 11.78 -26.64 -9.95
C ALA A 65 11.66 -25.64 -8.79
N VAL A 66 11.14 -26.08 -7.64
CA VAL A 66 11.05 -25.26 -6.43
C VAL A 66 12.41 -25.09 -5.74
N GLN A 67 13.29 -26.09 -5.84
CA GLN A 67 14.67 -25.93 -5.37
C GLN A 67 15.44 -24.89 -6.20
N ASN A 68 15.25 -24.86 -7.52
CA ASN A 68 15.84 -23.81 -8.38
C ASN A 68 15.26 -22.42 -8.07
N LEU A 69 13.96 -22.31 -7.78
CA LEU A 69 13.34 -21.06 -7.29
C LEU A 69 13.91 -20.62 -5.94
N ARG A 70 14.18 -21.56 -5.03
CA ARG A 70 14.85 -21.28 -3.75
C ARG A 70 16.31 -20.85 -3.92
N LEU A 71 17.01 -21.33 -4.93
CA LEU A 71 18.38 -20.91 -5.25
C LEU A 71 18.42 -19.54 -5.93
N ALA A 72 17.35 -19.16 -6.64
CA ALA A 72 17.15 -17.82 -7.21
C ALA A 72 16.59 -16.80 -6.20
N SER A 73 16.76 -17.03 -4.89
CA SER A 73 16.09 -16.28 -3.82
C SER A 73 16.55 -14.82 -3.66
N GLU A 74 17.56 -14.39 -4.42
CA GLU A 74 17.96 -12.99 -4.51
C GLU A 74 17.66 -12.39 -5.87
N ILE A 75 17.00 -11.24 -5.86
CA ILE A 75 16.85 -10.41 -7.05
C ILE A 75 18.21 -9.86 -7.48
N THR A 76 18.44 -9.77 -8.78
CA THR A 76 19.65 -9.16 -9.33
C THR A 76 19.71 -7.66 -9.03
N GLU A 77 20.90 -7.06 -9.10
CA GLU A 77 21.07 -5.61 -8.91
C GLU A 77 20.21 -4.79 -9.89
N SER A 78 20.12 -5.23 -11.15
CA SER A 78 19.26 -4.59 -12.16
C SER A 78 17.78 -4.64 -11.78
N GLN A 79 17.30 -5.79 -11.27
CA GLN A 79 15.92 -5.93 -10.78
C GLN A 79 15.67 -5.05 -9.55
N ARG A 80 16.63 -4.97 -8.63
CA ARG A 80 16.56 -4.12 -7.44
C ARG A 80 16.46 -2.64 -7.82
N ASN A 81 17.27 -2.18 -8.78
CA ASN A 81 17.21 -0.80 -9.27
C ASN A 81 15.85 -0.50 -9.94
N LYS A 82 15.32 -1.40 -10.76
CA LYS A 82 13.97 -1.27 -11.35
C LYS A 82 12.89 -1.16 -10.27
N MET A 83 12.96 -1.99 -9.23
CA MET A 83 12.05 -1.92 -8.08
C MET A 83 12.16 -0.58 -7.37
N GLU A 84 13.37 -0.08 -7.12
CA GLU A 84 13.59 1.20 -6.46
C GLU A 84 13.00 2.37 -7.27
N ILE A 85 13.29 2.43 -8.59
CA ILE A 85 12.73 3.45 -9.48
C ILE A 85 11.19 3.40 -9.49
N PHE A 86 10.60 2.19 -9.51
CA PHE A 86 9.15 2.03 -9.46
C PHE A 86 8.57 2.55 -8.15
N ARG A 87 9.18 2.19 -7.01
CA ARG A 87 8.77 2.68 -5.68
C ARG A 87 8.86 4.20 -5.60
N GLN A 88 9.96 4.79 -6.08
CA GLN A 88 10.16 6.24 -6.09
C GLN A 88 9.07 6.97 -6.88
N LYS A 89 8.56 6.39 -7.97
CA LYS A 89 7.54 7.04 -8.82
C LYS A 89 6.11 6.76 -8.38
N HIS A 90 5.80 5.54 -7.97
CA HIS A 90 4.41 5.07 -7.87
C HIS A 90 3.96 4.67 -6.46
N MET A 91 4.88 4.48 -5.51
CA MET A 91 4.46 4.06 -4.17
C MET A 91 3.91 5.27 -3.40
N THR A 92 2.67 5.17 -2.96
CA THR A 92 1.95 6.21 -2.18
C THR A 92 1.77 5.85 -0.71
N TYR A 93 1.88 4.56 -0.36
CA TYR A 93 1.77 4.07 1.02
C TYR A 93 2.80 2.99 1.33
N SER A 94 3.30 2.96 2.56
CA SER A 94 4.16 1.90 3.09
C SER A 94 4.07 1.86 4.61
N TYR A 95 3.74 0.69 5.17
CA TYR A 95 3.57 0.50 6.61
C TYR A 95 4.86 0.75 7.41
N CYS A 96 6.03 0.52 6.80
CA CYS A 96 7.34 0.74 7.45
C CYS A 96 7.60 2.20 7.85
N TYR A 97 6.91 3.16 7.22
CA TYR A 97 7.03 4.58 7.52
C TYR A 97 5.76 5.15 8.16
N ASP A 98 4.73 4.33 8.36
CA ASP A 98 3.45 4.72 8.94
C ASP A 98 3.59 4.90 10.46
N HIS A 99 3.93 6.12 10.85
CA HIS A 99 4.14 6.51 12.24
C HIS A 99 2.82 6.69 13.02
N MET A 100 1.70 6.82 12.31
CA MET A 100 0.37 6.86 12.92
C MET A 100 -0.04 5.48 13.43
N ARG A 101 0.23 4.44 12.64
CA ARG A 101 -0.09 3.06 12.98
C ARG A 101 0.97 2.42 13.87
N TYR A 102 2.26 2.63 13.55
CA TYR A 102 3.38 2.01 14.26
C TYR A 102 4.29 3.09 14.86
N LYS A 103 4.21 3.27 16.18
CA LYS A 103 5.05 4.23 16.92
C LYS A 103 6.55 3.91 16.82
N VAL A 104 6.88 2.62 16.70
CA VAL A 104 8.24 2.11 16.52
C VAL A 104 8.25 1.32 15.23
N VAL A 105 9.29 1.54 14.42
CA VAL A 105 9.47 0.84 13.15
C VAL A 105 9.63 -0.67 13.41
N LEU A 106 8.92 -1.48 12.63
CA LEU A 106 8.94 -2.93 12.76
C LEU A 106 10.32 -3.50 12.37
N SER A 107 10.71 -4.61 12.98
CA SER A 107 12.08 -5.13 12.94
C SER A 107 12.56 -5.62 11.56
N GLU A 108 11.63 -5.92 10.67
CA GLU A 108 11.85 -6.35 9.29
C GLU A 108 12.05 -5.19 8.32
N CYS A 109 11.69 -3.97 8.73
CA CYS A 109 11.74 -2.80 7.86
C CYS A 109 13.17 -2.27 7.70
N VAL A 110 13.56 -2.03 6.44
CA VAL A 110 14.78 -1.28 6.09
C VAL A 110 14.38 0.15 5.74
N VAL A 111 14.72 1.10 6.60
CA VAL A 111 14.31 2.50 6.47
C VAL A 111 15.24 3.22 5.48
N ASN A 112 14.67 3.72 4.37
CA ASN A 112 15.36 4.62 3.44
C ASN A 112 14.90 6.08 3.70
N PRO A 113 15.81 6.98 4.13
CA PRO A 113 15.45 8.38 4.42
C PRO A 113 14.88 9.16 3.23
N ALA A 114 15.36 8.89 2.01
CA ALA A 114 14.85 9.55 0.80
C ALA A 114 13.41 9.12 0.50
N GLU A 115 13.10 7.84 0.69
CA GLU A 115 11.75 7.30 0.53
C GLU A 115 10.80 7.86 1.59
N ALA A 116 11.23 7.93 2.85
CA ALA A 116 10.47 8.54 3.94
C ALA A 116 10.11 10.01 3.65
N LYS A 117 11.10 10.79 3.20
CA LYS A 117 10.89 12.20 2.84
C LYS A 117 9.88 12.35 1.70
N ARG A 118 9.93 11.46 0.71
CA ARG A 118 8.99 11.48 -0.44
C ARG A 118 7.57 11.14 -0.01
N LEU A 119 7.39 10.09 0.80
CA LEU A 119 6.06 9.68 1.27
C LEU A 119 5.37 10.78 2.10
N ARG A 120 6.12 11.54 2.92
CA ARG A 120 5.60 12.71 3.66
C ARG A 120 4.97 13.79 2.78
N VAL A 121 5.36 13.89 1.51
CA VAL A 121 4.75 14.86 0.57
C VAL A 121 3.33 14.43 0.21
N TYR A 122 3.07 13.13 0.14
CA TYR A 122 1.75 12.58 -0.18
C TYR A 122 0.81 12.63 1.03
N ASP A 123 1.29 12.17 2.18
CA ASP A 123 0.52 12.17 3.42
C ASP A 123 1.42 12.52 4.62
N PRO A 124 1.52 13.81 4.97
CA PRO A 124 2.35 14.23 6.09
C PRO A 124 1.82 13.68 7.43
N VAL A 125 0.51 13.45 7.56
CA VAL A 125 -0.07 12.95 8.82
C VAL A 125 0.40 11.52 9.07
N THR A 126 0.24 10.63 8.08
CA THR A 126 0.61 9.22 8.20
C THR A 126 2.12 9.02 8.38
N PHE A 127 2.93 9.78 7.64
CA PHE A 127 4.38 9.56 7.57
C PHE A 127 5.20 10.48 8.50
N GLY A 128 4.58 11.02 9.55
CA GLY A 128 5.28 11.80 10.59
C GLY A 128 5.83 13.15 10.11
N GLY A 129 5.23 13.72 9.08
CA GLY A 129 5.43 15.11 8.66
C GLY A 129 4.53 16.07 9.45
N ILE A 130 4.90 17.34 9.49
CA ILE A 130 4.01 18.38 10.04
C ILE A 130 2.97 18.68 8.97
N PRO A 131 1.66 18.58 9.27
CA PRO A 131 0.63 19.00 8.34
C PRO A 131 0.84 20.47 7.99
N HIS A 132 1.10 20.77 6.72
CA HIS A 132 1.08 22.16 6.27
C HIS A 132 -0.37 22.63 6.32
N GLY A 133 -0.72 23.31 7.43
CA GLY A 133 -2.03 23.93 7.55
C GLY A 133 -2.28 24.81 6.35
N HIS A 134 -3.39 24.59 5.65
CA HIS A 134 -3.89 25.54 4.68
C HIS A 134 -3.98 26.90 5.39
N ARG A 135 -3.09 27.83 5.04
CA ARG A 135 -3.26 29.24 5.39
C ARG A 135 -4.61 29.64 4.80
N ARG A 136 -5.66 29.69 5.64
CA ARG A 136 -6.90 30.38 5.32
C ARG A 136 -6.49 31.76 4.84
N GLY A 137 -6.65 32.02 3.55
CA GLY A 137 -6.47 33.35 2.99
C GLY A 137 -7.32 34.30 3.83
N LYS A 138 -6.70 35.32 4.41
CA LYS A 138 -7.40 36.42 5.06
C LYS A 138 -8.37 37.00 4.02
N HIS A 139 -9.66 36.69 4.15
CA HIS A 139 -10.70 37.42 3.46
C HIS A 139 -10.62 38.86 3.97
N ARG A 140 -10.06 39.75 3.15
CA ARG A 140 -9.97 41.18 3.42
C ARG A 140 -11.40 41.72 3.33
N SER A 141 -12.10 41.82 4.46
CA SER A 141 -13.40 42.50 4.51
C SER A 141 -13.15 43.97 4.17
N ARG A 142 -13.62 44.37 2.99
CA ARG A 142 -13.59 45.76 2.56
C ARG A 142 -14.83 46.40 3.21
N SER A 143 -14.65 47.08 4.33
CA SER A 143 -15.69 47.89 4.96
C SER A 143 -16.12 48.98 3.97
N ARG A 144 -17.34 48.88 3.44
CA ARG A 144 -18.01 50.02 2.81
C ARG A 144 -18.58 50.87 3.93
N LEU A 145 -17.90 51.98 4.25
CA LEU A 145 -18.50 53.10 4.96
C LEU A 145 -19.60 53.66 4.05
N ALA A 146 -20.86 53.39 4.41
CA ALA A 146 -22.00 54.11 3.86
C ALA A 146 -21.98 55.52 4.45
N ARG A 147 -21.71 56.49 3.58
CA ARG A 147 -21.76 57.91 3.89
C ARG A 147 -23.24 58.30 3.96
N THR A 148 -23.70 58.65 5.15
CA THR A 148 -24.97 59.34 5.38
C THR A 148 -24.83 60.75 4.82
N GLU A 149 -25.63 61.11 3.83
CA GLU A 149 -25.93 62.51 3.52
C GLU A 149 -27.45 62.68 3.59
N SER A 150 -27.86 63.50 4.55
CA SER A 150 -29.20 64.05 4.69
C SER A 150 -29.36 65.21 3.70
N ILE A 151 -30.49 65.25 3.00
CA ILE A 151 -31.53 66.31 3.00
C ILE A 151 -32.75 65.70 2.29
#